data_AF-A0A929BUK2-F1
#
_entry.id   AF-A0A929BUK2-F1
#
_cell.length_a   1.000
_cell.length_b   1.000
_cell.length_c   1.000
_cell.angle_alpha   90.00
_cell.angle_beta   90.00
_cell.angle_gamma   90.00
#
_symmetry.space_group_name_H-M   'P 1'
#
loop_
_entity.id
_entity.type
_entity.pdbx_description
1 polymer ?
#
loop_
_entity_poly.entity_id
_entity_poly.type
_entity_poly.pdbx_seq_one_letter_code
_entity_poly.pdbx_strand_id
1 'polypeptide(L)' 'MVNAYTYFENLASELPEIPPDSIVSRTLYDDDQQKAILFGFAVGQELSEHTAS' A
#
# COMPACT_ATOMS: atom_id res chain seq x y z
N MET A 1 1.70 11.30 27.12
CA MET A 1 1.80 11.70 25.70
C MET A 1 1.43 10.47 24.90
N VAL A 2 0.34 10.47 24.15
CA VAL A 2 -0.07 9.30 23.36
C VAL A 2 0.45 9.55 21.95
N ASN A 3 1.47 8.81 21.52
CA ASN A 3 1.82 8.78 20.11
C ASN A 3 0.69 8.03 19.40
N ALA A 4 -0.08 8.71 18.56
CA ALA A 4 -1.03 8.06 17.65
C ALA A 4 -0.22 7.50 16.49
N TYR A 5 0.15 6.22 16.59
CA TYR A 5 0.79 5.47 15.51
C TYR A 5 -0.01 4.21 15.22
N THR A 6 -0.11 3.87 13.95
CA THR A 6 -0.65 2.58 13.51
C THR A 6 0.53 1.66 13.27
N TYR A 7 0.58 0.56 14.03
CA TYR A 7 1.61 -0.46 13.87
C TYR A 7 1.08 -1.63 13.05
N PHE A 8 1.84 -2.04 12.04
CA PHE A 8 1.58 -3.22 11.24
C PHE A 8 2.72 -4.21 11.46
N GLU A 9 2.43 -5.37 12.06
CA GLU A 9 3.44 -6.41 12.31
C GLU A 9 3.92 -7.05 11.01
N ASN A 10 3.00 -7.26 10.05
CA ASN A 10 3.31 -7.86 8.76
C ASN A 10 2.54 -7.15 7.65
N LEU A 11 3.24 -6.30 6.89
CA LEU A 11 2.65 -5.58 5.75
C LEU A 11 2.19 -6.52 4.63
N ALA A 12 2.87 -7.65 4.43
CA ALA A 12 2.48 -8.61 3.39
C ALA A 12 1.14 -9.29 3.69
N SER A 13 0.82 -9.49 4.98
CA SER A 13 -0.49 -10.00 5.41
C SER A 13 -1.64 -9.02 5.17
N GLU A 14 -1.34 -7.72 5.05
CA GLU A 14 -2.35 -6.70 4.74
C GLU A 14 -2.72 -6.70 3.25
N LEU A 15 -1.89 -7.28 2.37
CA LEU A 15 -2.23 -7.42 0.96
C LEU A 15 -3.04 -8.69 0.70
N PRO A 16 -4.05 -8.62 -0.18
CA PRO A 16 -4.65 -9.83 -0.73
C PRO A 16 -3.63 -10.58 -1.60
N GLU A 17 -3.97 -11.81 -2.00
CA GLU A 17 -3.21 -12.54 -3.02
C GLU A 17 -2.98 -11.65 -4.25
N ILE A 18 -1.76 -11.64 -4.77
CA ILE A 18 -1.34 -10.85 -5.93
C ILE A 18 -1.41 -11.76 -7.16
N PRO A 19 -2.42 -11.62 -8.05
CA PRO A 19 -2.50 -12.40 -9.27
C PRO A 19 -1.27 -12.19 -10.16
N PRO A 20 -0.89 -13.18 -10.99
CA PRO A 20 0.14 -12.99 -12.01
C PRO A 20 -0.22 -11.83 -12.94
N ASP A 21 0.79 -11.10 -13.41
CA ASP A 21 0.65 -9.94 -14.31
C ASP A 21 -0.31 -8.86 -13.79
N SER A 22 -0.32 -8.64 -12.47
CA SER A 22 -1.19 -7.63 -11.85
C SER A 22 -0.48 -6.79 -10.80
N ILE A 23 -1.06 -5.62 -10.52
CA ILE A 23 -0.69 -4.74 -9.42
C ILE A 23 -1.92 -4.59 -8.54
N VAL A 24 -1.78 -4.92 -7.26
CA VAL A 24 -2.82 -4.69 -6.25
C VAL A 24 -2.44 -3.49 -5.40
N SER A 25 -3.42 -2.68 -5.01
CA SER A 25 -3.22 -1.56 -4.09
C SER A 25 -4.25 -1.60 -2.98
N ARG A 26 -3.81 -1.32 -1.76
CA ARG A 26 -4.67 -1.25 -0.58
C ARG A 26 -4.35 -0.02 0.24
N THR A 27 -5.36 0.76 0.56
CA THR A 27 -5.24 1.86 1.52
C THR A 27 -5.12 1.29 2.93
N LEU A 28 -3.97 1.51 3.57
CA LEU A 28 -3.72 1.11 4.96
C LEU A 28 -4.16 2.18 5.95
N TYR A 29 -4.06 3.45 5.55
CA TYR A 29 -4.43 4.59 6.35
C TYR A 29 -4.83 5.74 5.43
N ASP A 30 -5.91 6.44 5.78
CA ASP A 30 -6.41 7.60 5.05
C ASP A 30 -7.08 8.51 6.08
N ASP A 31 -6.49 9.68 6.29
CA ASP A 31 -6.99 10.72 7.18
C ASP A 31 -6.68 12.08 6.56
N ASP A 32 -7.19 13.16 7.17
CA ASP A 32 -7.12 14.53 6.65
C ASP A 32 -5.68 15.00 6.34
N GLN A 33 -4.67 14.44 7.01
CA GLN A 33 -3.27 14.84 6.86
C GLN A 33 -2.38 13.83 6.13
N GLN A 34 -2.73 12.55 6.10
CA GLN A 34 -1.83 11.48 5.64
C GLN A 34 -2.59 10.36 4.96
N LYS A 35 -2.04 9.89 3.84
CA LYS A 35 -2.54 8.73 3.10
C LYS A 35 -1.42 7.72 2.90
N ALA A 36 -1.60 6.53 3.44
CA ALA A 36 -0.70 5.40 3.27
C ALA A 36 -1.37 4.34 2.41
N ILE A 37 -0.79 4.08 1.24
CA ILE A 37 -1.25 3.05 0.30
C ILE A 37 -0.13 2.03 0.15
N LEU A 38 -0.47 0.76 0.32
CA LEU A 38 0.43 -0.36 0.09
C LEU A 38 0.19 -0.92 -1.31
N PHE A 39 1.26 -1.12 -2.07
CA PHE A 39 1.22 -1.68 -3.42
C PHE A 39 1.91 -3.04 -3.44
N GLY A 40 1.23 -4.03 -4.01
CA GLY A 40 1.77 -5.35 -4.30
C GLY A 40 1.97 -5.52 -5.80
N PHE A 41 3.19 -5.84 -6.21
CA PHE A 41 3.56 -6.02 -7.62
C PHE A 41 3.80 -7.50 -7.90
N ALA A 42 3.13 -8.04 -8.91
CA ALA A 42 3.51 -9.32 -9.46
C ALA A 42 4.91 -9.23 -10.12
N VAL A 43 5.55 -10.38 -10.31
CA VAL A 43 6.87 -10.45 -10.97
C VAL A 43 6.82 -9.74 -12.33
N GLY A 44 7.76 -8.84 -12.57
CA GLY A 44 7.88 -8.09 -13.83
C GLY A 44 6.93 -6.90 -13.96
N GLN A 45 6.06 -6.63 -12.97
CA GLN A 45 5.24 -5.42 -12.94
C GLN A 45 6.01 -4.27 -12.29
N GLU A 46 5.80 -3.06 -12.81
CA GLU A 46 6.36 -1.82 -12.28
C GLU A 46 5.27 -0.74 -12.24
N LEU A 47 5.24 0.07 -11.17
CA LEU A 47 4.43 1.28 -11.17
C LEU A 47 5.23 2.37 -11.88
N SER A 48 4.82 2.74 -13.08
CA SER A 48 5.29 4.01 -13.65
C SER A 48 4.68 5.15 -12.83
N GLU A 49 5.53 6.07 -12.39
CA GLU A 49 5.15 7.20 -11.53
C GLU A 49 4.19 8.14 -12.29
N HIS A 50 2.88 7.89 -12.21
CA HIS A 50 1.89 8.89 -12.59
C HIS A 50 1.73 9.83 -11.41
N THR A 51 2.67 10.77 -11.27
CA THR A 51 2.52 11.91 -10.37
C THR A 51 1.19 12.59 -10.72
N ALA A 52 0.25 12.60 -9.78
CA ALA A 52 -0.99 13.35 -9.93
C ALA A 52 -0.60 14.81 -10.18
N SER A 53 -0.95 15.32 -11.37
CA SER A 53 -0.78 16.73 -11.73
C SER A 53 -1.86 17.58 -11.07
#